data_AF-A0AB34GSK8-F1
#
_entry.id   AF-A0AB34GSK8-F1
#
_cell.length_a   1.000
_cell.length_b   1.000
_cell.length_c   1.000
_cell.angle_alpha   90.00
_cell.angle_beta   90.00
_cell.angle_gamma   90.00
#
_symmetry.space_group_name_H-M   'P 1'
#
loop_
_entity.id
_entity.type
_entity.pdbx_description
1 polymer ?
#
loop_
_entity_poly.entity_id
_entity_poly.type
_entity_poly.pdbx_seq_one_letter_code
_entity_poly.pdbx_strand_id
1 'polypeptide(L)'
;MSRRSSRLQAKQQPQPSQTDSPQETQIIQAKKRKTAQDVKKRKEEKVIKKHQYEIRLLDLCILAIDSLEFQYRILAAAALCHFTSLEVVKKASGLEWDNISECVDWMVPFVSTVKSTSPVKLKVFKKISMEDRHNIQTHTNYLAMLDEVNYMNTFRKGGQLSPVCNGGIMTPPKSTEKPPGKR
;
A
#
# COMPACT_ATOMS: atom_id res chain seq x y z
N MET A 1 -29.49 84.93 -42.69
CA MET A 1 -29.92 83.74 -41.93
C MET A 1 -28.92 82.61 -42.15
N SER A 2 -28.76 81.74 -41.15
CA SER A 2 -27.90 80.55 -41.11
C SER A 2 -26.44 80.75 -40.64
N ARG A 3 -26.29 80.77 -39.31
CA ARG A 3 -25.03 80.46 -38.60
C ARG A 3 -24.91 78.94 -38.53
N ARG A 4 -23.95 78.34 -39.24
CA ARG A 4 -23.64 76.91 -39.06
C ARG A 4 -22.41 76.77 -38.15
N SER A 5 -22.70 76.49 -36.90
CA SER A 5 -21.76 76.08 -35.86
C SER A 5 -21.30 74.66 -36.15
N SER A 6 -19.98 74.44 -36.23
CA SER A 6 -19.38 73.11 -36.23
C SER A 6 -18.40 73.04 -35.06
N ARG A 7 -18.86 72.44 -33.97
CA ARG A 7 -18.13 72.17 -32.74
C ARG A 7 -17.24 70.95 -32.97
N LEU A 8 -15.92 71.13 -32.98
CA LEU A 8 -14.95 70.02 -32.95
C LEU A 8 -15.05 69.31 -31.60
N GLN A 9 -15.41 68.02 -31.60
CA GLN A 9 -15.28 67.17 -30.42
C GLN A 9 -13.81 66.74 -30.28
N ALA A 10 -13.15 67.19 -29.21
CA ALA A 10 -11.89 66.61 -28.78
C ALA A 10 -12.15 65.22 -28.23
N LYS A 11 -11.59 64.21 -28.91
CA LYS A 11 -11.66 62.80 -28.57
C LYS A 11 -10.86 62.56 -27.29
N GLN A 12 -11.56 62.32 -26.18
CA GLN A 12 -10.97 61.94 -24.90
C GLN A 12 -10.50 60.48 -25.00
N GLN A 13 -9.20 60.28 -24.82
CA GLN A 13 -8.55 58.98 -24.83
C GLN A 13 -8.65 58.38 -23.40
N PRO A 14 -9.05 57.11 -23.21
CA PRO A 14 -9.03 56.51 -21.88
C PRO A 14 -7.58 56.27 -21.47
N GLN A 15 -7.16 56.79 -20.32
CA GLN A 15 -5.92 56.34 -19.69
C GLN A 15 -6.09 54.90 -19.20
N PRO A 16 -5.12 54.00 -19.41
CA PRO A 16 -5.08 52.74 -18.69
C PRO A 16 -4.69 53.05 -17.25
N SER A 17 -5.66 52.97 -16.33
CA SER A 17 -5.42 52.96 -14.89
C SER A 17 -4.60 51.71 -14.53
N GLN A 18 -3.28 51.86 -14.48
CA GLN A 18 -2.38 50.90 -13.85
C GLN A 18 -2.36 51.17 -12.34
N THR A 19 -3.06 50.35 -11.59
CA THR A 19 -2.75 50.08 -10.18
C THR A 19 -2.78 48.58 -9.99
N ASP A 20 -1.70 47.93 -10.43
CA ASP A 20 -1.37 46.59 -9.97
C ASP A 20 -0.04 46.75 -9.22
N SER A 21 -0.14 46.80 -7.88
CA SER A 21 1.01 47.07 -7.01
C SER A 21 1.98 45.89 -7.08
N PRO A 22 3.31 46.11 -7.18
CA PRO A 22 4.31 45.03 -7.18
C PRO A 22 4.24 44.09 -5.96
N GLN A 23 3.57 44.54 -4.89
CA GLN A 23 3.35 43.79 -3.66
C GLN A 23 2.30 42.68 -3.83
N GLU A 24 1.19 42.95 -4.55
CA GLU A 24 0.11 41.97 -4.74
C GLU A 24 0.55 40.80 -5.62
N THR A 25 1.31 41.09 -6.68
CA THR A 25 1.88 40.05 -7.56
C THR A 25 2.87 39.15 -6.81
N GLN A 26 3.68 39.71 -5.90
CA GLN A 26 4.58 38.94 -5.03
C GLN A 26 3.83 38.06 -4.02
N ILE A 27 2.76 38.57 -3.41
CA ILE A 27 1.93 37.81 -2.46
C ILE A 27 1.22 36.65 -3.18
N ILE A 28 0.69 36.87 -4.39
CA ILE A 28 0.05 35.83 -5.20
C ILE A 28 1.06 34.75 -5.61
N GLN A 29 2.26 35.13 -6.06
CA GLN A 29 3.32 34.18 -6.40
C GLN A 29 3.83 33.40 -5.17
N ALA A 30 4.02 34.07 -4.03
CA ALA A 30 4.43 33.43 -2.79
C ALA A 30 3.37 32.45 -2.26
N LYS A 31 2.08 32.80 -2.33
CA LYS A 31 0.96 31.88 -2.06
C LYS A 31 0.99 30.69 -3.01
N LYS A 32 1.16 30.91 -4.32
CA LYS A 32 1.19 29.84 -5.34
C LYS A 32 2.36 28.87 -5.12
N ARG A 33 3.55 29.39 -4.77
CA ARG A 33 4.73 28.60 -4.39
C ARG A 33 4.49 27.80 -3.10
N LYS A 34 3.88 28.42 -2.09
CA LYS A 34 3.57 27.76 -0.81
C LYS A 34 2.55 26.64 -0.97
N THR A 35 1.49 26.86 -1.75
CA THR A 35 0.48 25.81 -2.06
C THR A 35 1.10 24.65 -2.83
N ALA A 36 1.96 24.91 -3.82
CA ALA A 36 2.64 23.86 -4.56
C ALA A 36 3.62 23.05 -3.69
N GLN A 37 4.33 23.71 -2.78
CA GLN A 37 5.25 23.08 -1.84
C GLN A 37 4.51 22.24 -0.78
N ASP A 38 3.36 22.71 -0.28
CA ASP A 38 2.50 21.94 0.62
C ASP A 38 1.91 20.69 -0.06
N VAL A 39 1.48 20.81 -1.32
CA VAL A 39 1.00 19.68 -2.12
C VAL A 39 2.13 18.67 -2.37
N LYS A 40 3.34 19.13 -2.68
CA LYS A 40 4.53 18.28 -2.86
C LYS A 40 4.86 17.53 -1.57
N LYS A 41 4.95 18.24 -0.44
CA LYS A 41 5.19 17.66 0.89
C LYS A 41 4.14 16.61 1.26
N ARG A 42 2.87 16.89 0.99
CA ARG A 42 1.76 15.96 1.27
C ARG A 42 1.81 14.72 0.38
N LYS A 43 2.25 14.85 -0.88
CA LYS A 43 2.51 13.70 -1.77
C LYS A 43 3.68 12.85 -1.28
N GLU A 44 4.79 13.48 -0.91
CA GLU A 44 5.97 12.79 -0.37
C GLU A 44 5.63 12.04 0.92
N GLU A 45 4.88 12.65 1.84
CA GLU A 45 4.47 11.97 3.07
C GLU A 45 3.58 10.73 2.80
N LYS A 46 2.72 10.79 1.77
CA LYS A 46 1.94 9.62 1.34
C LYS A 46 2.84 8.52 0.76
N VAL A 47 3.85 8.89 -0.02
CA VAL A 47 4.82 7.95 -0.60
C VAL A 47 5.62 7.27 0.50
N ILE A 48 6.12 8.02 1.49
CA ILE A 48 6.90 7.45 2.59
C ILE A 48 6.03 6.54 3.45
N LYS A 49 4.78 6.92 3.73
CA LYS A 49 3.82 6.04 4.43
C LYS A 49 3.62 4.74 3.68
N LYS A 50 3.41 4.82 2.36
CA LYS A 50 3.24 3.64 1.50
C LYS A 50 4.47 2.73 1.50
N HIS A 51 5.68 3.30 1.39
CA HIS A 51 6.93 2.53 1.42
C HIS A 51 7.15 1.81 2.75
N GLN A 52 6.75 2.43 3.87
CA GLN A 52 6.83 1.78 5.18
C GLN A 52 5.95 0.53 5.28
N TYR A 53 4.78 0.53 4.65
CA TYR A 53 3.90 -0.65 4.63
C TYR A 53 4.51 -1.80 3.82
N GLU A 54 5.17 -1.48 2.70
CA GLU A 54 5.83 -2.45 1.85
C GLU A 54 7.00 -3.16 2.57
N ILE A 55 7.88 -2.40 3.24
CA ILE A 55 9.00 -2.97 3.99
C ILE A 55 8.50 -3.90 5.11
N ARG A 56 7.49 -3.46 5.87
CA ARG A 56 6.91 -4.27 6.96
C ARG A 56 6.27 -5.56 6.48
N LEU A 57 5.62 -5.50 5.31
CA LEU A 57 5.04 -6.67 4.70
C LEU A 57 6.13 -7.70 4.40
N LEU A 58 7.23 -7.27 3.78
CA LEU A 58 8.36 -8.14 3.50
C LEU A 58 9.03 -8.66 4.78
N ASP A 59 9.28 -7.80 5.77
CA ASP A 59 9.81 -8.22 7.08
C ASP A 59 8.96 -9.33 7.70
N LEU A 60 7.63 -9.21 7.64
CA LEU A 60 6.70 -10.21 8.18
C LEU A 60 6.69 -11.49 7.32
N CYS A 61 6.65 -11.37 6.00
CA CYS A 61 6.65 -12.51 5.08
C CYS A 61 7.88 -13.40 5.27
N ILE A 62 9.07 -12.82 5.45
CA ILE A 62 10.34 -13.56 5.61
C ILE A 62 10.38 -14.38 6.91
N LEU A 63 9.53 -14.07 7.91
CA LEU A 63 9.40 -14.89 9.10
C LEU A 63 8.61 -16.19 8.87
N ALA A 64 7.81 -16.25 7.80
CA ALA A 64 7.10 -17.47 7.41
C ALA A 64 8.01 -18.35 6.55
N ILE A 65 8.18 -19.61 6.94
CA ILE A 65 9.03 -20.57 6.20
C ILE A 65 8.56 -20.79 4.76
N ASP A 66 7.25 -20.77 4.54
CA ASP A 66 6.60 -20.92 3.22
C ASP A 66 7.04 -19.81 2.23
N SER A 67 7.56 -18.68 2.72
CA SER A 67 8.09 -17.62 1.84
C SER A 67 9.27 -18.09 0.99
N LEU A 68 9.99 -19.12 1.42
CA LEU A 68 11.14 -19.69 0.72
C LEU A 68 10.75 -20.45 -0.56
N GLU A 69 9.47 -20.73 -0.77
CA GLU A 69 8.96 -21.28 -2.03
C GLU A 69 9.03 -20.25 -3.18
N PHE A 70 9.16 -18.96 -2.84
CA PHE A 70 9.26 -17.87 -3.80
C PHE A 70 10.69 -17.31 -3.86
N GLN A 71 11.15 -16.94 -5.06
CA GLN A 71 12.39 -16.18 -5.20
C GLN A 71 12.24 -14.80 -4.55
N TYR A 72 13.31 -14.26 -3.96
CA TYR A 72 13.26 -12.94 -3.31
C TYR A 72 12.81 -11.81 -4.24
N ARG A 73 13.15 -11.89 -5.53
CA ARG A 73 12.65 -10.95 -6.56
C ARG A 73 11.13 -11.03 -6.76
N ILE A 74 10.54 -12.23 -6.63
CA ILE A 74 9.10 -12.46 -6.74
C ILE A 74 8.41 -11.94 -5.49
N LEU A 75 8.93 -12.22 -4.29
CA LEU A 75 8.42 -11.66 -3.03
C LEU A 75 8.38 -10.12 -3.06
N ALA A 76 9.49 -9.48 -3.46
CA ALA A 76 9.56 -8.03 -3.56
C ALA A 76 8.55 -7.46 -4.57
N ALA A 77 8.43 -8.07 -5.75
CA ALA A 77 7.47 -7.66 -6.77
C ALA A 77 6.01 -7.86 -6.33
N ALA A 78 5.70 -8.99 -5.68
CA ALA A 78 4.37 -9.29 -5.15
C ALA A 78 3.97 -8.33 -4.04
N ALA A 79 4.88 -8.02 -3.11
CA ALA A 79 4.68 -7.02 -2.07
C ALA A 79 4.39 -5.65 -2.68
N LEU A 80 5.20 -5.22 -3.66
CA LEU A 80 4.98 -3.97 -4.40
C LEU A 80 3.62 -3.97 -5.13
N CYS A 81 3.19 -5.09 -5.67
CA CYS A 81 1.89 -5.24 -6.36
C CYS A 81 0.69 -4.98 -5.44
N HIS A 82 0.79 -5.26 -4.13
CA HIS A 82 -0.27 -4.96 -3.15
C HIS A 82 -0.46 -3.46 -2.87
N PHE A 83 0.52 -2.62 -3.26
CA PHE A 83 0.48 -1.18 -3.03
C PHE A 83 0.50 -0.35 -4.31
N THR A 84 0.88 -0.91 -5.46
CA THR A 84 0.99 -0.21 -6.75
C THR A 84 0.23 -0.93 -7.86
N SER A 85 0.27 -0.41 -9.09
CA SER A 85 -0.36 -1.09 -10.23
C SER A 85 0.61 -2.08 -10.88
N LEU A 86 0.06 -3.10 -11.54
CA LEU A 86 0.84 -4.13 -12.24
C LEU A 86 1.81 -3.53 -13.27
N GLU A 87 1.42 -2.45 -13.95
CA GLU A 87 2.28 -1.77 -14.93
C GLU A 87 3.55 -1.22 -14.29
N VAL A 88 3.45 -0.67 -13.08
CA VAL A 88 4.60 -0.16 -12.32
C VAL A 88 5.50 -1.30 -11.88
N VAL A 89 4.92 -2.39 -11.37
CA VAL A 89 5.66 -3.58 -10.94
C VAL A 89 6.40 -4.20 -12.13
N LYS A 90 5.72 -4.40 -13.26
CA LYS A 90 6.32 -4.93 -14.49
C LYS A 90 7.44 -4.04 -15.00
N LYS A 91 7.25 -2.72 -14.99
CA LYS A 91 8.28 -1.77 -15.40
C LYS A 91 9.51 -1.79 -14.48
N ALA A 92 9.32 -1.96 -13.17
CA ALA A 92 10.40 -1.93 -12.19
C ALA A 92 11.16 -3.27 -12.06
N SER A 93 10.46 -4.40 -12.22
CA SER A 93 11.00 -5.74 -11.94
C SER A 93 11.18 -6.62 -13.18
N GLY A 94 10.54 -6.27 -14.31
CA GLY A 94 10.48 -7.10 -15.51
C GLY A 94 9.62 -8.37 -15.37
N LEU A 95 8.83 -8.49 -14.30
CA LEU A 95 7.96 -9.64 -14.05
C LEU A 95 6.55 -9.42 -14.60
N GLU A 96 5.99 -10.44 -15.23
CA GLU A 96 4.58 -10.49 -15.63
C GLU A 96 3.70 -10.95 -14.46
N TRP A 97 2.39 -10.74 -14.59
CA TRP A 97 1.41 -11.22 -13.60
C TRP A 97 1.53 -12.72 -13.35
N ASP A 98 1.69 -13.52 -14.40
CA ASP A 98 1.82 -14.97 -14.32
C ASP A 98 3.04 -15.43 -13.49
N ASN A 99 4.04 -14.57 -13.33
CA ASN A 99 5.22 -14.88 -12.51
C ASN A 99 5.03 -14.57 -11.02
N ILE A 100 4.05 -13.73 -10.66
CA ILE A 100 3.91 -13.20 -9.29
C ILE A 100 2.54 -13.49 -8.66
N SER A 101 1.53 -13.87 -9.45
CA SER A 101 0.14 -14.04 -9.01
C SER A 101 0.00 -14.96 -7.80
N GLU A 102 0.64 -16.12 -7.84
CA GLU A 102 0.63 -17.09 -6.74
C GLU A 102 1.20 -16.48 -5.45
N CYS A 103 2.30 -15.72 -5.56
CA CYS A 103 2.91 -15.05 -4.42
C CYS A 103 2.04 -13.89 -3.91
N VAL A 104 1.39 -13.14 -4.82
CA VAL A 104 0.45 -12.07 -4.47
C VAL A 104 -0.74 -12.64 -3.69
N ASP A 105 -1.29 -13.76 -4.14
CA ASP A 105 -2.39 -14.45 -3.45
C ASP A 105 -1.93 -15.03 -2.10
N TRP A 106 -0.74 -15.62 -2.04
CA TRP A 106 -0.15 -16.11 -0.79
C TRP A 106 0.01 -14.99 0.24
N MET A 107 0.40 -13.78 -0.19
CA MET A 107 0.62 -12.61 0.69
C MET A 107 -0.65 -11.96 1.26
N VAL A 108 -1.85 -12.27 0.76
CA VAL A 108 -3.13 -11.64 1.19
C VAL A 108 -3.32 -11.54 2.73
N PRO A 109 -3.16 -12.59 3.53
CA PRO A 109 -3.33 -12.52 4.99
C PRO A 109 -2.27 -11.62 5.65
N PHE A 110 -1.03 -11.67 5.18
CA PHE A 110 0.05 -10.79 5.65
C PHE A 110 -0.29 -9.31 5.42
N VAL A 111 -0.81 -9.01 4.23
CA VAL A 111 -1.26 -7.65 3.87
C VAL A 111 -2.40 -7.19 4.78
N SER A 112 -3.35 -8.05 5.09
CA SER A 112 -4.47 -7.75 5.99
C SER A 112 -3.97 -7.41 7.40
N THR A 113 -3.08 -8.22 7.97
CA THR A 113 -2.50 -8.01 9.31
C THR A 113 -1.68 -6.72 9.38
N VAL A 114 -0.84 -6.46 8.38
CA VAL A 114 0.00 -5.26 8.32
C VAL A 114 -0.86 -3.99 8.17
N LYS A 115 -1.98 -4.06 7.44
CA LYS A 115 -2.93 -2.94 7.31
C LYS A 115 -3.77 -2.70 8.57
N SER A 116 -4.07 -3.75 9.32
CA SER A 116 -4.83 -3.69 10.58
C SER A 116 -3.99 -3.16 11.75
N THR A 117 -2.66 -3.25 11.64
CA THR A 117 -1.72 -2.70 12.61
C THR A 117 -1.58 -1.18 12.46
N SER A 118 -1.50 -0.47 13.59
CA SER A 118 -1.36 0.99 13.61
C SER A 118 -0.17 1.48 12.76
N PRO A 119 -0.31 2.59 12.01
CA PRO A 119 0.79 3.13 11.20
C PRO A 119 1.99 3.47 12.08
N VAL A 120 3.18 2.99 11.72
CA VAL A 120 4.37 3.35 12.49
C VAL A 120 4.86 4.73 12.12
N LYS A 121 4.97 5.55 13.18
CA LYS A 121 5.57 6.87 13.12
C LYS A 121 7.05 6.70 12.74
N LEU A 122 7.46 7.33 11.64
CA LEU A 122 8.87 7.39 11.25
C LEU A 122 9.68 7.94 12.41
N LYS A 123 10.58 7.11 12.93
CA LYS A 123 11.44 7.52 14.05
C LYS A 123 12.45 8.54 13.52
N VAL A 124 12.60 9.64 14.25
CA VAL A 124 13.60 10.66 13.90
C VAL A 124 14.93 10.24 14.49
N PHE A 125 15.89 9.95 13.61
CA PHE A 125 17.26 9.63 13.99
C PHE A 125 18.13 10.87 13.83
N LYS A 126 18.71 11.37 14.94
CA LYS A 126 19.46 12.65 14.95
C LYS A 126 20.68 12.67 14.03
N LYS A 127 21.26 11.51 13.72
CA LYS A 127 22.48 11.36 12.90
C LYS A 127 22.21 10.96 11.45
N ILE A 128 20.93 10.93 11.02
CA ILE A 128 20.52 10.42 9.70
C ILE A 128 19.71 11.50 8.99
N SER A 129 20.07 11.77 7.73
CA SER A 129 19.36 12.68 6.83
C SER A 129 17.87 12.31 6.74
N MET A 130 16.99 13.22 6.34
CA MET A 130 15.56 12.86 6.20
C MET A 130 15.35 11.86 5.08
N GLU A 131 16.20 11.94 4.07
CA GLU A 131 16.20 11.16 2.84
C GLU A 131 16.58 9.71 3.11
N ASP A 132 17.50 9.42 4.05
CA ASP A 132 18.00 8.06 4.32
C ASP A 132 17.25 7.31 5.45
N ARG A 133 16.27 7.95 6.10
CA ARG A 133 15.61 7.33 7.28
C ARG A 133 14.87 6.04 6.95
N HIS A 134 14.45 5.86 5.70
CA HIS A 134 13.74 4.67 5.24
C HIS A 134 14.64 3.43 5.19
N ASN A 135 15.97 3.60 5.13
CA ASN A 135 16.95 2.51 5.12
C ASN A 135 17.22 1.93 6.51
N ILE A 136 16.63 2.50 7.56
CA ILE A 136 16.86 2.04 8.92
C ILE A 136 15.84 0.97 9.28
N GLN A 137 16.34 -0.24 9.55
CA GLN A 137 15.51 -1.34 10.03
C GLN A 137 14.78 -0.91 11.30
N THR A 138 13.45 -1.00 11.27
CA THR A 138 12.61 -0.75 12.44
C THR A 138 12.10 -2.07 13.00
N HIS A 139 12.07 -2.18 14.33
CA HIS A 139 11.49 -3.34 14.99
C HIS A 139 10.00 -3.09 15.29
N THR A 140 9.17 -4.07 14.95
CA THR A 140 7.74 -4.17 15.32
C THR A 140 7.54 -5.55 15.96
N ASN A 141 6.45 -5.78 16.70
CA ASN A 141 6.14 -7.12 17.23
C ASN A 141 5.66 -8.05 16.10
N TYR A 142 6.59 -8.47 15.25
CA TYR A 142 6.30 -9.28 14.07
C TYR A 142 5.84 -10.70 14.41
N LEU A 143 6.25 -11.24 15.57
CA LEU A 143 5.80 -12.56 16.02
C LEU A 143 4.30 -12.56 16.33
N ALA A 144 3.80 -11.56 17.06
CA ALA A 144 2.37 -11.45 17.32
C ALA A 144 1.54 -11.23 16.03
N MET A 145 2.09 -10.49 15.06
CA MET A 145 1.46 -10.35 13.75
C MET A 145 1.47 -11.68 12.97
N LEU A 146 2.54 -12.46 13.07
CA LEU A 146 2.64 -13.76 12.40
C LEU A 146 1.63 -14.76 12.98
N ASP A 147 1.36 -14.73 14.29
CA ASP A 147 0.31 -15.54 14.92
C ASP A 147 -1.07 -15.20 14.35
N GLU A 148 -1.37 -13.92 14.12
CA GLU A 148 -2.61 -13.48 13.48
C GLU A 148 -2.72 -13.95 12.03
N VAL A 149 -1.62 -13.88 11.26
CA VAL A 149 -1.56 -14.42 9.89
C VAL A 149 -1.83 -15.92 9.89
N ASN A 150 -1.23 -16.67 10.81
CA ASN A 150 -1.42 -18.11 10.94
C ASN A 150 -2.88 -18.45 11.29
N TYR A 151 -3.50 -17.68 12.19
CA TYR A 151 -4.92 -17.79 12.49
C TYR A 151 -5.80 -17.48 11.26
N MET A 152 -5.52 -16.43 10.49
CA MET A 152 -6.25 -16.15 9.25
C MET A 152 -6.12 -17.29 8.23
N ASN A 153 -4.93 -17.90 8.17
CA ASN A 153 -4.65 -19.02 7.28
C ASN A 153 -5.44 -20.28 7.63
N THR A 154 -5.83 -20.52 8.89
CA THR A 154 -6.67 -21.69 9.22
C THR A 154 -8.04 -21.62 8.55
N PHE A 155 -8.59 -20.42 8.35
CA PHE A 155 -9.86 -20.24 7.64
C PHE A 155 -9.70 -20.32 6.12
N ARG A 156 -8.59 -19.79 5.56
CA ARG A 156 -8.28 -19.93 4.12
C ARG A 156 -8.00 -21.37 3.72
N LYS A 157 -7.29 -22.12 4.56
CA LYS A 157 -7.03 -23.55 4.39
C LYS A 157 -8.19 -24.42 4.91
N GLY A 158 -9.33 -23.82 5.27
CA GLY A 158 -10.52 -24.44 5.88
C GLY A 158 -11.27 -25.48 5.05
N GLY A 159 -10.63 -26.07 4.03
CA GLY A 159 -11.01 -27.35 3.43
C GLY A 159 -10.22 -28.55 3.98
N GLN A 160 -9.20 -28.32 4.83
CA GLN A 160 -8.37 -29.37 5.42
C GLN A 160 -8.49 -29.40 6.95
N LEU A 161 -9.73 -29.34 7.45
CA LEU A 161 -9.98 -29.82 8.81
C LEU A 161 -9.83 -31.35 8.78
N SER A 162 -9.13 -31.88 9.78
CA SER A 162 -9.01 -33.30 10.12
C SER A 162 -10.26 -34.09 9.73
N PRO A 163 -10.13 -35.33 9.20
CA PRO A 163 -11.29 -36.06 8.70
C PRO A 163 -12.40 -36.03 9.73
N VAL A 164 -13.55 -35.49 9.33
CA VAL A 164 -14.77 -35.54 10.13
C VAL A 164 -14.97 -37.01 10.46
N CYS A 165 -14.91 -37.33 11.75
CA CYS A 165 -15.37 -38.61 12.26
C CYS A 165 -16.89 -38.65 12.05
N ASN A 166 -17.33 -38.97 10.83
CA ASN A 166 -18.68 -39.41 10.57
C ASN A 166 -18.87 -40.64 11.46
N GLY A 167 -19.69 -40.48 12.50
CA GLY A 167 -19.85 -41.39 13.63
C GLY A 167 -20.25 -42.81 13.25
N GLY A 168 -19.30 -43.59 12.75
CA GLY A 168 -19.30 -45.03 12.75
C GLY A 168 -18.69 -45.50 14.05
N ILE A 169 -19.52 -46.06 14.92
CA ILE A 169 -19.21 -46.74 16.17
C ILE A 169 -17.81 -47.39 16.16
N MET A 170 -16.90 -46.84 16.98
CA MET A 170 -15.54 -47.35 17.22
C MET A 170 -15.49 -48.45 18.29
N THR A 171 -16.58 -49.17 18.57
CA THR A 171 -16.46 -50.36 19.42
C THR A 171 -15.91 -51.52 18.61
N PRO A 172 -14.80 -52.16 19.04
CA PRO A 172 -14.40 -53.44 18.50
C PRO A 172 -15.56 -54.45 18.64
N PRO A 173 -15.78 -55.35 17.67
CA PRO A 173 -16.77 -56.41 17.81
C PRO A 173 -16.47 -57.28 19.03
N LYS A 174 -17.52 -57.70 19.75
CA LYS A 174 -17.40 -58.64 20.87
C LYS A 174 -16.82 -59.97 20.37
N SER A 175 -15.80 -60.46 21.07
CA SER A 175 -14.95 -61.61 20.69
C SER A 175 -15.63 -63.00 20.76
N THR A 176 -16.95 -63.10 20.85
CA THR A 176 -17.63 -64.38 21.14
C THR A 176 -18.37 -65.04 19.99
N GLU A 177 -18.36 -64.48 18.77
CA GLU A 177 -18.99 -65.14 17.62
C GLU A 177 -17.94 -65.65 16.61
N LYS A 178 -17.71 -66.95 16.65
CA LYS A 178 -16.89 -67.69 15.68
C LYS A 178 -17.77 -68.00 14.46
N PRO A 179 -17.44 -67.53 13.24
CA PRO A 179 -18.24 -67.89 12.06
C PRO A 179 -18.13 -69.40 11.77
N PRO A 180 -19.23 -70.07 11.42
CA PRO A 180 -19.20 -71.49 11.07
C PRO A 180 -18.39 -71.67 9.78
N GLY A 181 -17.26 -72.38 9.89
CA GLY A 181 -16.43 -72.74 8.75
C GLY A 181 -17.24 -73.60 7.77
N LYS A 182 -17.35 -73.13 6.53
CA LYS A 182 -17.87 -73.94 5.43
C LYS A 182 -16.71 -74.76 4.87
N ARG A 183 -16.87 -76.09 4.92
CA ARG A 183 -16.11 -77.08 4.16
C ARG A 183 -16.47 -77.01 2.68
#